data_AF-A0A2S1YKJ4-F1
#
_entry.id   AF-A0A2S1YKJ4-F1
#
_cell.length_a   1.000
_cell.length_b   1.000
_cell.length_c   1.000
_cell.angle_alpha   90.00
_cell.angle_beta   90.00
_cell.angle_gamma   90.00
#
_symmetry.space_group_name_H-M   'P 1'
#
loop_
_entity.id
_entity.type
_entity.pdbx_description
1 polymer ?
#
loop_
_entity_poly.entity_id
_entity_poly.type
_entity_poly.pdbx_seq_one_letter_code
_entity_poly.pdbx_strand_id
1 'polypeptide(L)'
;MMKRENSNRTRIVGLRFTPLEYVELEKRFRASTCRKLSDHIRRHLFNKPIVATYRNQSLDELMEETAVLTSELRAIGNNINQIARKINTLKTVPEFKGHLYLFEIQRERLFDKMEEVSDHTQKIAEKWLQ
;
A
#
# COMPACT_ATOMS: atom_id res chain seq x y z
N MET A 1 22.41 33.40 -19.87
CA MET A 1 21.09 33.06 -20.44
C MET A 1 21.13 31.62 -20.96
N MET A 2 20.43 30.68 -20.31
CA MET A 2 20.29 29.32 -20.82
C MET A 2 19.26 29.33 -21.97
N LYS A 3 19.68 28.89 -23.17
CA LYS A 3 18.78 28.67 -24.30
C LYS A 3 17.73 27.63 -23.90
N ARG A 4 16.45 27.96 -24.01
CA ARG A 4 15.36 26.98 -23.90
C ARG A 4 15.49 26.02 -25.09
N GLU A 5 15.92 24.80 -24.84
CA GLU A 5 15.86 23.75 -25.87
C GLU A 5 14.39 23.54 -26.26
N ASN A 6 14.08 23.69 -27.55
CA ASN A 6 12.75 23.39 -28.08
C ASN A 6 12.50 21.88 -27.97
N SER A 7 11.88 21.42 -26.88
CA SER A 7 11.53 20.00 -26.66
C SER A 7 10.27 19.55 -27.44
N ASN A 8 9.72 20.43 -28.26
CA ASN A 8 8.54 20.15 -29.07
C ASN A 8 8.85 19.05 -30.10
N ARG A 9 7.99 18.04 -30.13
CA ARG A 9 8.12 16.89 -31.04
C ARG A 9 7.61 17.29 -32.43
N THR A 10 8.51 17.42 -33.39
CA THR A 10 8.21 17.97 -34.73
C THR A 10 8.20 16.93 -35.85
N ARG A 11 8.70 15.71 -35.60
CA ARG A 11 8.78 14.64 -36.61
C ARG A 11 7.80 13.50 -36.32
N ILE A 12 7.18 12.96 -37.37
CA ILE A 12 6.26 11.82 -37.32
C ILE A 12 6.94 10.62 -37.98
N VAL A 13 6.83 9.44 -37.37
CA VAL A 13 7.26 8.17 -37.95
C VAL A 13 6.00 7.34 -38.21
N GLY A 14 5.73 7.03 -39.49
CA GLY A 14 4.63 6.16 -39.89
C GLY A 14 5.05 4.69 -39.86
N LEU A 15 4.31 3.86 -39.12
CA LEU A 15 4.53 2.41 -39.01
C LEU A 15 3.23 1.68 -39.34
N ARG A 16 3.31 0.63 -40.17
CA ARG A 16 2.16 -0.25 -40.48
C ARG A 16 2.29 -1.52 -39.64
N PHE A 17 1.18 -1.93 -39.06
CA PHE A 17 1.05 -3.18 -38.31
C PHE A 17 0.07 -4.11 -39.02
N THR A 18 0.33 -5.40 -38.97
CA THR A 18 -0.69 -6.41 -39.24
C THR A 18 -1.75 -6.40 -38.12
N PRO A 19 -2.96 -6.96 -38.36
CA PRO A 19 -4.00 -7.00 -37.33
C PRO A 19 -3.57 -7.71 -36.04
N LEU A 20 -2.79 -8.79 -36.16
CA LEU A 20 -2.29 -9.55 -35.00
C LEU A 20 -1.28 -8.75 -34.18
N GLU A 21 -0.36 -8.06 -34.85
CA GLU A 21 0.64 -7.19 -34.19
C GLU A 21 -0.04 -6.02 -33.48
N TYR A 22 -1.11 -5.47 -34.06
CA TYR A 22 -1.86 -4.38 -33.44
C TYR A 22 -2.61 -4.84 -32.18
N VAL A 23 -3.23 -6.02 -32.20
CA VAL A 23 -3.91 -6.58 -31.02
C VAL A 23 -2.92 -6.83 -29.88
N GLU A 24 -1.74 -7.37 -30.17
CA GLU A 24 -0.71 -7.60 -29.16
C GLU A 24 -0.17 -6.27 -28.59
N LEU A 25 0.03 -5.27 -29.45
CA LEU A 25 0.40 -3.92 -29.03
C LEU A 25 -0.67 -3.28 -28.13
N GLU A 26 -1.94 -3.43 -28.48
CA GLU A 26 -3.06 -2.90 -27.70
C GLU A 26 -3.16 -3.60 -26.34
N LYS A 27 -2.98 -4.92 -26.29
CA LYS A 27 -2.93 -5.70 -25.04
C LYS A 27 -1.83 -5.19 -24.11
N ARG A 28 -0.62 -4.98 -24.63
CA ARG A 28 0.52 -4.43 -23.87
C ARG A 28 0.29 -2.98 -23.46
N PHE A 29 -0.37 -2.18 -24.30
CA PHE A 29 -0.74 -0.81 -23.97
C PHE A 29 -1.72 -0.76 -22.79
N ARG A 30 -2.78 -1.57 -22.83
CA ARG A 30 -3.78 -1.67 -21.76
C ARG A 30 -3.19 -2.16 -20.44
N ALA A 31 -2.18 -3.01 -20.49
CA ALA A 31 -1.45 -3.48 -19.31
C ALA A 31 -0.41 -2.48 -18.76
N SER A 32 -0.24 -1.31 -19.38
CA SER A 32 0.75 -0.30 -18.98
C SER A 32 0.10 0.92 -18.33
N THR A 33 0.89 1.69 -17.58
CA THR A 33 0.46 2.96 -16.96
C THR A 33 0.32 4.13 -17.94
N CYS A 34 0.43 3.88 -19.24
CA CYS A 34 0.45 4.93 -20.27
C CYS A 34 -0.97 5.40 -20.62
N ARG A 35 -1.22 6.72 -20.62
CA ARG A 35 -2.53 7.30 -21.01
C ARG A 35 -2.77 7.34 -22.53
N LYS A 36 -1.71 7.22 -23.33
CA LYS A 36 -1.77 7.31 -24.81
C LYS A 36 -0.90 6.23 -25.44
N LEU A 37 -1.38 5.61 -26.49
CA LEU A 37 -0.63 4.59 -27.25
C LEU A 37 0.72 5.13 -27.76
N SER A 38 0.74 6.39 -28.19
CA SER A 38 1.97 7.06 -28.63
C SER A 38 2.99 7.30 -27.52
N ASP A 39 2.58 7.31 -26.24
CA ASP A 39 3.51 7.39 -25.11
C ASP A 39 4.09 6.01 -24.77
N HIS A 40 3.25 4.97 -24.82
CA HIS A 40 3.67 3.57 -24.65
C HIS A 40 4.73 3.17 -25.68
N ILE A 41 4.45 3.40 -26.97
CA ILE A 41 5.38 3.10 -28.08
C ILE A 41 6.71 3.86 -27.88
N ARG A 42 6.66 5.13 -27.47
CA ARG A 42 7.87 5.94 -27.29
C ARG A 42 8.72 5.45 -26.12
N ARG A 43 8.09 5.08 -24.99
CA ARG A 43 8.83 4.53 -23.85
C ARG A 43 9.50 3.20 -24.21
N HIS A 44 8.83 2.39 -25.04
CA HIS A 44 9.36 1.12 -25.53
C HIS A 44 10.57 1.34 -26.47
N LEU A 45 10.46 2.28 -27.41
CA LEU A 45 11.52 2.56 -28.39
C LEU A 45 12.77 3.21 -27.78
N PHE A 46 12.61 4.04 -26.75
CA PHE A 46 13.70 4.82 -26.17
C PHE A 46 14.18 4.29 -24.81
N ASN A 47 13.89 3.02 -24.48
CA ASN A 47 14.30 2.37 -23.22
C ASN A 47 13.98 3.19 -21.96
N LYS A 48 12.91 4.00 -22.00
CA LYS A 48 12.41 4.60 -20.77
C LYS A 48 11.71 3.47 -20.02
N PRO A 49 11.96 3.26 -18.72
CA PRO A 49 11.34 2.18 -17.97
C PRO A 49 9.83 2.27 -18.18
N ILE A 50 9.30 1.35 -19.01
CA ILE A 50 7.90 1.04 -19.00
C ILE A 50 7.80 0.22 -17.74
N VAL A 51 7.38 0.86 -16.66
CA VAL A 51 6.83 0.13 -15.53
C VAL A 51 5.58 -0.53 -16.10
N ALA A 52 5.76 -1.70 -16.70
CA ALA A 52 4.70 -2.66 -16.88
C ALA A 52 4.39 -3.05 -15.43
N THR A 53 3.54 -2.26 -14.79
CA THR A 53 3.04 -2.56 -13.48
C THR A 53 2.29 -3.87 -13.68
N TYR A 54 2.97 -4.99 -13.42
CA TYR A 54 2.31 -6.13 -12.84
C TYR A 54 1.72 -5.59 -11.53
N ARG A 55 0.53 -5.01 -11.61
CA ARG A 55 -0.25 -4.66 -10.45
C ARG A 55 -0.58 -6.01 -9.85
N ASN A 56 0.25 -6.41 -8.89
CA ASN A 56 0.16 -7.71 -8.29
C ASN A 56 -1.13 -7.71 -7.50
N GLN A 57 -2.20 -8.23 -8.11
CA GLN A 57 -3.53 -8.24 -7.53
C GLN A 57 -3.49 -8.88 -6.13
N SER A 58 -2.66 -9.90 -5.94
CA SER A 58 -2.45 -10.52 -4.63
C SER A 58 -1.82 -9.57 -3.61
N LEU A 59 -0.95 -8.65 -4.04
CA LEU A 59 -0.37 -7.64 -3.15
C LEU A 59 -1.36 -6.52 -2.79
N ASP A 60 -2.23 -6.14 -3.74
CA ASP A 60 -3.33 -5.21 -3.49
C ASP A 60 -4.35 -5.81 -2.51
N GLU A 61 -4.74 -7.07 -2.72
CA GLU A 61 -5.64 -7.83 -1.83
C GLU A 61 -5.01 -7.97 -0.42
N LEU A 62 -3.71 -8.28 -0.33
CA LEU A 62 -2.99 -8.31 0.94
C LEU A 62 -2.97 -6.94 1.64
N MET A 63 -2.84 -5.84 0.89
CA MET A 63 -2.90 -4.49 1.48
C MET A 63 -4.29 -4.15 2.02
N GLU A 64 -5.34 -4.56 1.32
CA GLU A 64 -6.71 -4.37 1.78
C GLU A 64 -6.99 -5.19 3.05
N GLU A 65 -6.60 -6.46 3.06
CA GLU A 65 -6.73 -7.34 4.23
C GLU A 65 -5.92 -6.84 5.44
N THR A 66 -4.68 -6.40 5.24
CA THR A 66 -3.83 -5.89 6.33
C THR A 66 -4.36 -4.56 6.90
N ALA A 67 -4.98 -3.72 6.08
CA ALA A 67 -5.65 -2.50 6.55
C ALA A 67 -6.86 -2.83 7.43
N VAL A 68 -7.68 -3.80 7.02
CA VAL A 68 -8.82 -4.28 7.81
C VAL A 68 -8.35 -4.85 9.15
N LEU A 69 -7.38 -5.77 9.15
CA LEU A 69 -6.83 -6.39 10.36
C LEU A 69 -6.25 -5.35 11.34
N THR A 70 -5.56 -4.32 10.82
CA THR A 70 -5.01 -3.25 11.64
C THR A 70 -6.14 -2.43 12.31
N SER A 71 -7.25 -2.22 11.61
CA SER A 71 -8.42 -1.53 12.16
C SER A 71 -9.11 -2.35 13.27
N GLU A 72 -9.24 -3.66 13.08
CA GLU A 72 -9.82 -4.58 14.06
C GLU A 72 -8.95 -4.67 15.32
N LEU A 73 -7.63 -4.77 15.16
CA LEU A 73 -6.68 -4.72 16.26
C LEU A 73 -6.85 -3.43 17.08
N ARG A 74 -6.91 -2.27 16.43
CA ARG A 74 -7.16 -0.99 17.12
C ARG A 74 -8.47 -1.00 17.91
N ALA A 75 -9.54 -1.57 17.35
CA ALA A 75 -10.81 -1.70 18.06
C ALA A 75 -10.71 -2.59 19.30
N ILE A 76 -10.00 -3.71 19.21
CA ILE A 76 -9.72 -4.60 20.36
C ILE A 76 -8.91 -3.86 21.43
N GLY A 77 -7.85 -3.15 21.05
CA GLY A 77 -7.04 -2.36 21.97
C GLY A 77 -7.87 -1.31 22.72
N ASN A 78 -8.77 -0.62 22.00
CA ASN A 78 -9.69 0.33 22.61
C ASN A 78 -10.64 -0.33 23.62
N ASN A 79 -11.18 -1.52 23.33
CA ASN A 79 -12.03 -2.26 24.26
C ASN A 79 -11.26 -2.66 25.53
N ILE A 80 -10.01 -3.11 25.38
CA ILE A 80 -9.14 -3.45 26.51
C ILE A 80 -8.88 -2.22 27.37
N ASN A 81 -8.62 -1.06 26.76
CA ASN A 81 -8.45 0.20 27.49
C ASN A 81 -9.72 0.59 28.28
N GLN A 82 -10.91 0.37 27.71
CA GLN A 82 -12.17 0.63 28.41
C GLN A 82 -12.36 -0.31 29.61
N ILE A 83 -12.08 -1.60 29.44
CA ILE A 83 -12.13 -2.59 30.53
C ILE A 83 -11.14 -2.23 31.63
N ALA A 84 -9.90 -1.87 31.27
CA ALA A 84 -8.89 -1.45 32.22
C ALA A 84 -9.33 -0.24 33.06
N ARG A 85 -9.94 0.77 32.42
CA ARG A 85 -10.51 1.93 33.12
C ARG A 85 -11.62 1.52 34.08
N LYS A 86 -12.54 0.65 33.66
CA LYS A 86 -13.62 0.13 34.53
C LYS A 86 -13.07 -0.61 35.74
N ILE A 87 -12.06 -1.46 35.57
CA ILE A 87 -11.45 -2.18 36.68
C ILE A 87 -10.73 -1.21 37.64
N ASN A 88 -10.00 -0.22 37.10
CA ASN A 88 -9.35 0.81 37.91
C ASN A 88 -10.33 1.71 38.69
N THR A 89 -11.58 1.84 38.25
CA THR A 89 -12.64 2.53 39.00
C THR A 89 -13.31 1.65 40.08
N LEU A 90 -13.26 0.32 39.96
CA LEU A 90 -13.90 -0.63 40.89
C LEU A 90 -13.03 -0.97 42.12
N LYS A 91 -12.15 -0.05 42.57
CA LYS A 91 -11.16 -0.27 43.66
C LYS A 91 -11.76 -0.84 44.95
N THR A 92 -11.94 -2.16 45.08
CA THR A 92 -12.35 -2.78 46.36
C THR A 92 -12.28 -4.32 46.41
N VAL A 93 -11.28 -4.99 45.84
CA VAL A 93 -11.06 -6.43 46.15
C VAL A 93 -9.57 -6.79 46.20
N PRO A 94 -9.00 -7.11 47.38
CA PRO A 94 -7.58 -7.47 47.54
C PRO A 94 -7.15 -8.68 46.70
N GLU A 95 -8.03 -9.67 46.47
CA GLU A 95 -7.73 -10.86 45.69
C GLU A 95 -7.44 -10.57 44.20
N PHE A 96 -7.89 -9.43 43.67
CA PHE A 96 -7.74 -9.10 42.25
C PHE A 96 -6.46 -8.33 41.90
N LYS A 97 -5.66 -7.89 42.89
CA LYS A 97 -4.45 -7.08 42.63
C LYS A 97 -3.40 -7.81 41.78
N GLY A 98 -3.20 -9.11 42.00
CA GLY A 98 -2.25 -9.91 41.23
C GLY A 98 -2.68 -10.11 39.77
N HIS A 99 -3.95 -10.41 39.55
CA HIS A 99 -4.53 -10.54 38.21
C HIS A 99 -4.55 -9.20 37.46
N LEU A 100 -4.77 -8.09 38.16
CA LEU A 100 -4.72 -6.74 37.59
C LEU A 100 -3.32 -6.38 37.10
N TYR A 101 -2.28 -6.66 37.90
CA TYR A 101 -0.89 -6.43 37.52
C TYR A 101 -0.50 -7.24 36.27
N LEU A 102 -0.86 -8.52 36.23
CA LEU A 102 -0.59 -9.38 35.06
C LEU A 102 -1.33 -8.87 33.81
N PHE A 103 -2.58 -8.43 33.97
CA PHE A 103 -3.37 -7.84 32.88
C PHE A 103 -2.75 -6.55 32.36
N GLU A 104 -2.21 -5.68 33.22
CA GLU A 104 -1.54 -4.45 32.78
C GLU A 104 -0.27 -4.73 31.96
N ILE A 105 0.54 -5.71 32.37
CA ILE A 105 1.72 -6.14 31.59
C ILE A 105 1.30 -6.73 30.24
N GLN A 106 0.28 -7.57 30.21
CA GLN A 106 -0.21 -8.16 28.96
C GLN A 106 -0.82 -7.12 28.02
N ARG A 107 -1.52 -6.12 28.58
CA ARG A 107 -2.06 -4.98 27.85
C ARG A 107 -0.93 -4.19 27.18
N GLU A 108 0.12 -3.84 27.92
CA GLU A 108 1.26 -3.10 27.39
C GLU A 108 1.93 -3.85 26.24
N ARG A 109 2.25 -5.14 26.43
CA ARG A 109 2.81 -5.99 25.36
C ARG A 109 1.90 -6.10 24.13
N LEU A 110 0.58 -6.11 24.32
CA LEU A 110 -0.36 -6.12 23.20
C LEU A 110 -0.29 -4.82 22.40
N PHE A 111 -0.22 -3.67 23.08
CA PHE A 111 -0.10 -2.37 22.43
C PHE A 111 1.22 -2.24 21.66
N ASP A 112 2.34 -2.69 22.24
CA ASP A 112 3.65 -2.70 21.56
C ASP A 112 3.56 -3.51 20.25
N LYS A 113 2.90 -4.67 20.28
CA LYS A 113 2.71 -5.51 19.09
C LYS A 113 1.75 -4.91 18.08
N MET A 114 0.72 -4.17 18.51
CA MET A 114 -0.16 -3.44 17.59
C MET A 114 0.59 -2.31 16.89
N GLU A 115 1.47 -1.60 17.58
CA GLU A 115 2.32 -0.57 17.00
C GLU A 115 3.28 -1.17 15.96
N GLU A 116 3.95 -2.27 16.31
CA GLU A 116 4.84 -2.98 15.39
C GLU A 116 4.11 -3.44 14.12
N VAL A 117 2.88 -3.96 14.23
CA VAL A 117 2.05 -4.32 13.07
C VAL A 117 1.71 -3.09 12.23
N SER A 118 1.29 -1.99 12.88
CA SER A 118 0.97 -0.73 12.19
C SER A 118 2.18 -0.20 11.39
N ASP A 119 3.39 -0.26 11.96
CA ASP A 119 4.63 0.15 11.32
C ASP A 119 4.97 -0.72 10.10
N HIS A 120 4.78 -2.04 10.21
CA HIS A 120 4.98 -2.95 9.08
C HIS A 120 3.98 -2.68 7.96
N THR A 121 2.70 -2.47 8.29
CA THR A 121 1.67 -2.11 7.31
C THR A 121 2.03 -0.79 6.60
N GLN A 122 2.53 0.21 7.33
CA GLN A 122 2.96 1.47 6.73
C GLN A 122 4.17 1.30 5.80
N LYS A 123 5.19 0.52 6.20
CA LYS A 123 6.33 0.21 5.33
C LYS A 123 5.93 -0.51 4.04
N ILE A 124 4.93 -1.38 4.10
CA ILE A 124 4.37 -2.05 2.92
C ILE A 124 3.65 -1.04 2.03
N ALA A 125 2.83 -0.16 2.62
CA ALA A 125 2.11 0.89 1.88
C ALA A 125 3.07 1.90 1.20
N GLU A 126 4.16 2.28 1.86
CA GLU A 126 5.19 3.17 1.28
C GLU A 126 5.90 2.53 0.08
N LYS A 127 6.20 1.23 0.15
CA LYS A 127 6.76 0.48 -0.98
C LYS A 127 5.76 0.29 -2.13
N TRP A 128 4.46 0.28 -1.85
CA TRP A 128 3.42 0.18 -2.86
C TRP A 128 3.19 1.47 -3.64
N LEU A 129 3.38 2.64 -3.02
CA LEU A 129 3.20 3.95 -3.65
C LEU A 129 4.40 4.42 -4.51
N GLN A 130 5.53 3.70 -4.50
CA GLN A 130 6.73 3.98 -5.29
C GLN A 130 6.69 3.32 -6.68
#